data_AF-Q0PWD8-F1
#
_entry.id   AF-Q0PWD8-F1
#
_cell.length_a   1.000
_cell.length_b   1.000
_cell.length_c   1.000
_cell.angle_alpha   90.00
_cell.angle_beta   90.00
_cell.angle_gamma   90.00
#
_symmetry.space_group_name_H-M   'P 1'
#
loop_
_entity.id
_entity.type
_entity.pdbx_description
1 polymer ?
#
loop_
_entity_poly.entity_id
_entity_poly.type
_entity_poly.pdbx_seq_one_letter_code
_entity_poly.pdbx_strand_id
1 'polypeptide(L)'
;EAAHKILGSSFATGIEIQERRKRVHIISTGSKSVDAILGGGLMSQSITEVYGEFRTGKTQMAHTMSVVAQLPPDLGGAAGKVAYIDTEGTFRPDRIRAIADRFGVDGSMALENIL
;
A
#
# COMPACT_ATOMS: atom_id res chain seq x y z
N GLU A 1 -3.19 -26.07 19.01
CA GLU A 1 -4.56 -26.05 19.58
C GLU A 1 -5.07 -24.66 19.98
N ALA A 2 -4.29 -23.81 20.67
CA ALA A 2 -4.78 -22.49 21.13
C ALA A 2 -5.17 -21.52 19.99
N ALA A 3 -4.41 -21.48 18.89
CA ALA A 3 -4.70 -20.62 17.73
C ALA A 3 -6.07 -20.92 17.09
N HIS A 4 -6.47 -22.20 17.02
CA HIS A 4 -7.77 -22.59 16.47
C HIS A 4 -8.95 -22.15 17.34
N LYS A 5 -8.78 -22.13 18.68
CA LYS A 5 -9.80 -21.62 19.59
C LYS A 5 -9.98 -20.10 19.49
N ILE A 6 -8.93 -19.38 19.11
CA ILE A 6 -8.96 -17.91 18.92
C ILE A 6 -9.54 -17.53 17.55
N LEU A 7 -9.25 -18.30 16.49
CA LEU A 7 -9.65 -17.98 15.12
C LEU A 7 -11.13 -18.28 14.81
N GLY A 8 -11.79 -19.12 15.61
CA GLY A 8 -13.19 -19.49 15.42
C GLY A 8 -13.42 -20.50 14.28
N SER A 9 -14.67 -20.61 13.83
CA SER A 9 -15.07 -21.53 12.75
C SER A 9 -14.48 -21.12 11.39
N SER A 10 -14.10 -22.12 10.59
CA SER A 10 -13.63 -21.93 9.21
C SER A 10 -14.76 -21.59 8.22
N PHE A 11 -16.00 -21.86 8.58
CA PHE A 11 -17.17 -21.51 7.78
C PHE A 11 -17.77 -20.18 8.24
N ALA A 12 -18.20 -19.37 7.28
CA ALA A 12 -18.88 -18.09 7.51
C ALA A 12 -19.96 -17.89 6.46
N THR A 13 -21.07 -17.25 6.86
CA THR A 13 -22.13 -16.78 5.97
C THR A 13 -21.65 -15.62 5.11
N GLY A 14 -22.36 -15.34 4.00
CA GLY A 14 -22.03 -14.20 3.14
C GLY A 14 -22.06 -12.85 3.86
N ILE A 15 -22.96 -12.68 4.84
CA ILE A 15 -23.06 -11.46 5.66
C ILE A 15 -21.82 -11.29 6.54
N GLU A 16 -21.34 -12.36 7.17
CA GLU A 16 -20.11 -12.32 7.97
C GLU A 16 -18.89 -11.99 7.10
N ILE A 17 -18.81 -12.54 5.88
CA ILE A 17 -17.75 -12.19 4.94
C ILE A 17 -17.85 -10.72 4.52
N GLN A 18 -19.05 -10.22 4.22
CA GLN A 18 -19.26 -8.81 3.87
C GLN A 18 -18.81 -7.88 5.00
N GLU A 19 -19.16 -8.20 6.25
CA GLU A 19 -18.74 -7.42 7.42
C GLU A 19 -17.22 -7.44 7.59
N ARG A 20 -16.57 -8.60 7.40
CA ARG A 20 -15.09 -8.70 7.41
C ARG A 20 -14.46 -7.83 6.34
N ARG A 21 -15.05 -7.74 5.14
CA ARG A 21 -14.55 -6.92 4.02
C ARG A 21 -14.61 -5.41 4.30
N LYS A 22 -15.45 -4.93 5.22
CA LYS A 22 -15.43 -3.51 5.65
C LYS A 22 -14.10 -3.09 6.28
N ARG A 23 -13.29 -4.04 6.73
CA ARG A 23 -11.93 -3.82 7.26
C ARG A 23 -10.85 -3.74 6.18
N VAL A 24 -11.21 -3.90 4.91
CA VAL A 24 -10.26 -3.75 3.80
C VAL A 24 -10.01 -2.26 3.58
N HIS A 25 -8.77 -1.85 3.80
CA HIS A 25 -8.28 -0.55 3.38
C HIS A 25 -8.04 -0.53 1.86
N ILE A 26 -8.39 0.58 1.22
CA ILE A 26 -8.04 0.90 -0.17
C ILE A 26 -7.02 2.04 -0.11
N ILE A 27 -5.83 1.78 -0.65
CA ILE A 27 -4.71 2.72 -0.64
C ILE A 27 -4.57 3.31 -2.05
N SER A 28 -4.64 4.63 -2.17
CA SER A 28 -4.47 5.34 -3.44
C SER A 28 -3.10 5.05 -4.03
N THR A 29 -3.02 5.06 -5.36
CA THR A 29 -1.76 5.00 -6.10
C THR A 29 -1.08 6.36 -6.21
N GLY A 30 -1.71 7.43 -5.71
CA GLY A 30 -1.30 8.82 -5.93
C GLY A 30 -1.67 9.35 -7.32
N SER A 31 -2.42 8.57 -8.12
CA SER A 31 -2.92 8.95 -9.44
C SER A 31 -4.42 8.65 -9.56
N LYS A 32 -5.22 9.71 -9.75
CA LYS A 32 -6.69 9.58 -9.88
C LYS A 32 -7.11 8.69 -11.04
N SER A 33 -6.37 8.69 -12.15
CA SER A 33 -6.71 7.89 -13.33
C SER A 33 -6.44 6.40 -13.09
N VAL A 34 -5.34 6.07 -12.42
CA VAL A 34 -5.00 4.68 -12.08
C VAL A 34 -5.95 4.17 -10.99
N ASP A 35 -6.24 4.98 -9.97
CA ASP A 35 -7.21 4.64 -8.94
C ASP A 35 -8.59 4.36 -9.54
N ALA A 36 -9.06 5.15 -10.51
CA ALA A 36 -10.32 4.90 -11.18
C ALA A 36 -10.36 3.54 -11.91
N ILE A 37 -9.27 3.16 -12.59
CA ILE A 37 -9.14 1.86 -13.27
C ILE A 37 -9.17 0.71 -12.25
N LEU A 38 -8.57 0.92 -11.06
CA LEU A 38 -8.46 -0.08 -10.00
C LEU A 38 -9.67 -0.10 -9.05
N GLY A 39 -10.69 0.74 -9.28
CA GLY A 39 -11.86 0.82 -8.39
C GLY A 39 -11.60 1.53 -7.06
N GLY A 40 -10.62 2.43 -7.02
CA GLY A 40 -10.29 3.30 -5.89
C GLY A 40 -8.82 3.27 -5.49
N GLY A 41 -8.09 2.19 -5.80
CA GLY A 41 -6.69 2.02 -5.42
C GLY A 41 -6.34 0.55 -5.15
N LEU A 42 -5.25 0.32 -4.43
CA LEU A 42 -4.78 -1.02 -4.03
C LEU A 42 -5.46 -1.49 -2.75
N MET A 43 -5.96 -2.72 -2.75
CA MET A 43 -6.65 -3.30 -1.59
C MET A 43 -5.68 -3.99 -0.63
N SER A 44 -5.77 -3.67 0.66
CA SER A 44 -5.20 -4.50 1.72
C SER A 44 -5.82 -5.90 1.73
N GLN A 45 -5.17 -6.86 2.41
CA GLN A 45 -5.59 -8.27 2.44
C GLN A 45 -5.65 -8.92 1.05
N SER A 46 -4.86 -8.39 0.10
CA SER A 46 -4.70 -8.93 -1.24
C SER A 46 -3.26 -8.75 -1.72
N ILE A 47 -2.91 -9.42 -2.81
CA ILE A 47 -1.64 -9.21 -3.52
C ILE A 47 -1.97 -8.52 -4.84
N THR A 48 -1.31 -7.40 -5.11
CA THR A 48 -1.38 -6.72 -6.41
C THR A 48 -0.03 -6.88 -7.11
N GLU A 49 -0.05 -7.43 -8.32
CA GLU A 49 1.14 -7.57 -9.15
C GLU A 49 1.20 -6.45 -10.20
N VAL A 50 2.36 -5.80 -10.32
CA VAL A 50 2.62 -4.79 -11.35
C VAL A 50 3.77 -5.28 -12.23
N TYR A 51 3.48 -5.65 -13.48
CA TYR A 51 4.44 -6.23 -14.42
C TYR A 51 4.59 -5.38 -15.70
N GLY A 52 5.69 -5.57 -16.42
CA GLY A 52 5.98 -4.87 -17.68
C GLY A 52 7.48 -4.69 -17.92
N GLU A 53 7.87 -4.16 -19.07
CA GLU A 53 9.27 -3.97 -19.46
C GLU A 53 10.05 -2.97 -18.59
N PHE A 54 11.37 -2.91 -18.75
CA PHE A 54 12.18 -1.87 -18.11
C PHE A 54 11.64 -0.47 -18.47
N ARG A 55 11.72 0.48 -17.53
CA ARG A 55 11.21 1.87 -17.68
C ARG A 55 9.70 2.02 -17.88
N THR A 56 8.88 1.02 -17.61
CA THR A 56 7.40 1.16 -17.63
C THR A 56 6.79 1.70 -16.33
N GLY A 57 7.61 2.13 -15.36
CA GLY A 57 7.14 2.80 -14.14
C GLY A 57 6.93 1.90 -12.91
N LYS A 58 7.25 0.60 -12.98
CA LYS A 58 7.13 -0.33 -11.84
C LYS A 58 7.83 0.18 -10.56
N THR A 59 9.12 0.49 -10.66
CA THR A 59 9.91 1.06 -9.56
C THR A 59 9.35 2.41 -9.09
N GLN A 60 8.85 3.23 -10.01
CA GLN A 60 8.22 4.51 -9.66
C GLN A 60 6.94 4.34 -8.85
N MET A 61 6.12 3.35 -9.21
CA MET A 61 4.93 2.99 -8.45
C MET A 61 5.31 2.49 -7.06
N ALA A 62 6.29 1.60 -6.95
CA ALA A 62 6.79 1.11 -5.67
C ALA A 62 7.25 2.26 -4.74
N HIS A 63 8.09 3.19 -5.24
CA HIS A 63 8.51 4.36 -4.46
C HIS A 63 7.33 5.26 -4.06
N THR A 64 6.33 5.42 -4.93
CA THR A 64 5.16 6.25 -4.64
C THR A 64 4.31 5.61 -3.55
N MET A 65 4.05 4.31 -3.65
CA MET A 65 3.33 3.55 -2.64
C MET A 65 4.04 3.57 -1.29
N SER A 66 5.38 3.55 -1.27
CA SER A 66 6.18 3.66 -0.03
C SER A 66 5.91 4.93 0.76
N VAL A 67 5.48 6.00 0.10
CA VAL A 67 5.09 7.27 0.76
C VAL A 67 3.58 7.31 1.02
N VAL A 68 2.75 6.98 0.01
CA VAL A 68 1.29 7.09 0.13
C VAL A 68 0.72 6.18 1.21
N ALA A 69 1.28 4.99 1.42
CA ALA A 69 0.83 4.08 2.49
C ALA A 69 0.97 4.70 3.90
N GLN A 70 1.88 5.65 4.08
CA GLN A 70 2.11 6.35 5.34
C GLN A 70 1.08 7.46 5.61
N LEU A 71 0.40 7.95 4.56
CA LEU A 71 -0.60 9.00 4.69
C LEU A 71 -1.80 8.51 5.51
N PRO A 72 -2.55 9.41 6.15
CA PRO A 72 -3.79 9.03 6.82
C PRO A 72 -4.87 8.59 5.79
N PRO A 73 -5.87 7.79 6.20
CA PRO A 73 -6.88 7.24 5.28
C PRO A 73 -7.72 8.28 4.52
N ASP A 74 -7.96 9.45 5.11
CA ASP A 74 -8.66 10.58 4.48
C ASP A 74 -7.84 11.22 3.33
N LEU A 75 -6.53 11.01 3.32
CA LEU A 75 -5.62 11.36 2.21
C LEU A 75 -5.29 10.16 1.31
N GLY A 76 -6.00 9.04 1.46
CA GLY A 76 -5.85 7.85 0.62
C GLY A 76 -4.73 6.90 1.05
N GLY A 77 -4.15 7.06 2.25
CA GLY A 77 -3.16 6.14 2.80
C GLY A 77 -3.74 5.14 3.80
N ALA A 78 -2.86 4.53 4.60
CA ALA A 78 -3.24 3.56 5.65
C ALA A 78 -2.56 3.82 7.01
N ALA A 79 -1.90 4.98 7.16
CA ALA A 79 -1.10 5.34 8.34
C ALA A 79 -0.08 4.24 8.74
N GLY A 80 0.49 3.56 7.74
CA GLY A 80 1.35 2.39 7.94
C GLY A 80 2.82 2.64 7.58
N LYS A 81 3.71 1.84 8.17
CA LYS A 81 5.11 1.69 7.70
C LYS A 81 5.17 0.75 6.49
N VAL A 82 6.25 0.82 5.74
CA VAL A 82 6.45 0.03 4.52
C VAL A 82 7.73 -0.78 4.64
N ALA A 83 7.67 -2.07 4.32
CA ALA A 83 8.85 -2.88 4.09
C ALA A 83 9.15 -2.89 2.58
N TYR A 84 10.35 -2.46 2.18
CA TYR A 84 10.75 -2.38 0.78
C TYR A 84 11.87 -3.38 0.49
N ILE A 85 11.52 -4.47 -0.18
CA ILE A 85 12.48 -5.51 -0.56
C ILE A 85 12.99 -5.20 -1.97
N ASP A 86 14.26 -4.84 -2.08
CA ASP A 86 14.91 -4.48 -3.34
C ASP A 86 15.92 -5.53 -3.77
N THR A 87 15.65 -6.19 -4.90
CA THR A 87 16.50 -7.26 -5.44
C THR A 87 17.50 -6.78 -6.48
N GLU A 88 17.37 -5.54 -6.97
CA GLU A 88 18.16 -5.00 -8.08
C GLU A 88 18.90 -3.70 -7.73
N GLY A 89 18.84 -3.25 -6.47
CA GLY A 89 19.46 -2.00 -6.04
C GLY A 89 18.84 -0.78 -6.72
N THR A 90 17.52 -0.78 -6.88
CA THR A 90 16.72 0.27 -7.52
C THR A 90 16.15 1.32 -6.55
N PHE A 91 16.22 1.09 -5.24
CA PHE A 91 15.74 2.03 -4.24
C PHE A 91 16.57 3.32 -4.25
N ARG A 92 15.91 4.49 -4.32
CA ARG A 92 16.55 5.80 -4.38
C ARG A 92 15.93 6.73 -3.31
N PRO A 93 16.63 6.97 -2.18
CA PRO A 93 16.14 7.85 -1.11
C PRO A 93 15.76 9.25 -1.58
N ASP A 94 16.53 9.84 -2.50
CA ASP A 94 16.21 11.16 -3.07
C ASP A 94 14.87 11.16 -3.79
N ARG A 95 14.51 10.03 -4.42
CA ARG A 95 13.21 9.89 -5.06
C ARG A 95 12.07 9.82 -4.05
N ILE A 96 12.29 9.14 -2.92
CA ILE A 96 11.34 9.14 -1.80
C ILE A 96 11.11 10.57 -1.28
N ARG A 97 12.19 11.34 -1.04
CA ARG A 97 12.07 12.73 -0.58
C ARG A 97 11.27 13.61 -1.54
N ALA A 98 11.53 13.49 -2.85
CA ALA A 98 10.78 14.23 -3.86
C ALA A 98 9.28 13.85 -3.92
N ILE A 99 8.95 12.59 -3.65
CA ILE A 99 7.56 12.13 -3.57
C ILE A 99 6.92 12.60 -2.26
N ALA A 100 7.64 12.53 -1.14
CA ALA A 100 7.18 13.01 0.16
C ALA A 100 6.81 14.49 0.12
N ASP A 101 7.65 15.32 -0.51
CA ASP A 101 7.41 16.76 -0.71
C ASP A 101 6.08 17.02 -1.44
N ARG A 102 5.79 16.26 -2.51
CA ARG A 102 4.50 16.35 -3.23
C ARG A 102 3.29 16.13 -2.31
N PHE A 103 3.41 15.29 -1.29
CA PHE A 103 2.34 14.98 -0.34
C PHE A 103 2.44 15.79 0.97
N GLY A 104 3.38 16.74 1.08
CA GLY A 104 3.59 17.52 2.29
C GLY A 104 4.13 16.71 3.48
N VAL A 105 4.81 15.60 3.21
CA VAL A 105 5.42 14.73 4.24
C VAL A 105 6.89 15.09 4.39
N ASP A 106 7.38 15.18 5.63
CA ASP A 106 8.83 15.34 5.87
C ASP A 106 9.60 14.17 5.27
N GLY A 107 10.60 14.47 4.45
CA GLY A 107 11.34 13.44 3.71
C GLY A 107 12.16 12.52 4.60
N SER A 108 12.58 12.97 5.79
CA SER A 108 13.34 12.13 6.74
C SER A 108 12.41 11.19 7.50
N MET A 109 11.25 11.69 7.94
CA MET A 109 10.18 10.84 8.50
C MET A 109 9.69 9.80 7.50
N ALA A 110 9.53 10.19 6.23
CA ALA A 110 9.13 9.26 5.17
C ALA A 110 10.12 8.11 5.02
N LEU A 111 11.42 8.39 5.11
CA LEU A 111 12.48 7.38 5.02
C LEU A 111 12.56 6.51 6.28
N GLU A 112 12.38 7.07 7.47
CA GLU A 112 12.38 6.30 8.74
C GLU A 112 11.23 5.27 8.83
N ASN A 113 10.16 5.51 8.08
CA ASN A 113 9.02 4.60 7.99
C ASN A 113 9.15 3.55 6.88
N ILE A 114 10.27 3.51 6.16
CA ILE A 114 10.57 2.50 5.15
C ILE A 114 11.70 1.59 5.69
N LEU A 115 11.39 0.30 5.84
CA LEU A 115 12.29 -0.76 6.30
C LEU A 115 12.92 -1.51 5.13
#